data_AF-A0A414FWM8-F1
#
_entry.id   AF-A0A414FWM8-F1
#
_cell.length_a   1.000
_cell.length_b   1.000
_cell.length_c   1.000
_cell.angle_alpha   90.00
_cell.angle_beta   90.00
_cell.angle_gamma   90.00
#
_symmetry.space_group_name_H-M   'P 1'
#
loop_
_entity.id
_entity.type
_entity.pdbx_description
1 polymer ?
#
loop_
_entity_poly.entity_id
_entity_poly.type
_entity_poly.pdbx_seq_one_letter_code
_entity_poly.pdbx_strand_id
1 'polypeptide(L)'
;MVRALEASHDDVRLYRNALARVRDGEGYTVGERAEAALVLFVAAGCSANVGRAVDYTTEYIRCLMGGRLGTPTSCPVSLDPKKTQVDLVLPRVLGFVRIVDGVIASEPYWVSSGSAGAEIGALATGAEDITDVAGDVSAHHARVWYEAADAGAGRWMLSDLGSSNGTVVVDGDGSAPLRIAKDEAVEIHPGDEVRLGSRTTFVLVEGAAEMAR
;
A
#
# COMPACT_ATOMS: atom_id res chain seq x y z
N MET A 1 -7.58 22.48 -13.45
CA MET A 1 -7.28 22.73 -12.03
C MET A 1 -6.28 21.72 -11.48
N VAL A 2 -6.62 20.43 -11.40
CA VAL A 2 -5.73 19.34 -10.90
C VAL A 2 -4.28 19.45 -11.37
N ARG A 3 -4.03 19.48 -12.68
CA ARG A 3 -2.66 19.62 -13.24
C ARG A 3 -1.93 20.89 -12.79
N ALA A 4 -2.65 22.00 -12.57
CA ALA A 4 -2.06 23.27 -12.14
C ALA A 4 -1.68 23.24 -10.65
N LEU A 5 -2.48 22.57 -9.82
CA LEU A 5 -2.18 22.36 -8.40
C LEU A 5 -1.03 21.36 -8.21
N GLU A 6 -0.98 20.30 -9.03
CA GLU A 6 0.16 19.34 -9.07
C GLU A 6 1.46 20.07 -9.39
N ALA A 7 1.45 20.98 -10.38
CA ALA A 7 2.59 21.82 -10.71
C ALA A 7 2.98 22.84 -9.62
N SER A 8 2.07 23.11 -8.67
CA SER A 8 2.31 24.01 -7.53
C SER A 8 2.72 23.26 -6.25
N HIS A 9 2.96 21.94 -6.34
CA HIS A 9 3.32 21.07 -5.22
C HIS A 9 2.31 21.04 -4.05
N ASP A 10 1.03 21.28 -4.33
CA ASP A 10 -0.03 21.26 -3.31
C ASP A 10 -0.72 19.88 -3.21
N ASP A 11 -1.44 19.63 -2.11
CA ASP A 11 -2.15 18.37 -1.88
C ASP A 11 -3.42 18.27 -2.75
N VAL A 12 -3.21 17.82 -3.98
CA VAL A 12 -4.26 17.61 -4.97
C VAL A 12 -5.26 16.53 -4.53
N ARG A 13 -4.90 15.64 -3.59
CA ARG A 13 -5.82 14.62 -3.05
C ARG A 13 -6.93 15.30 -2.27
N LEU A 14 -6.62 16.31 -1.46
CA LEU A 14 -7.61 17.11 -0.73
C LEU A 14 -8.59 17.82 -1.68
N TYR A 15 -8.11 18.39 -2.78
CA TYR A 15 -8.97 19.02 -3.79
C TYR A 15 -9.93 18.01 -4.43
N ARG A 16 -9.42 16.83 -4.84
CA ARG A 16 -10.24 15.75 -5.40
C ARG A 16 -11.30 15.27 -4.40
N ASN A 17 -10.92 15.12 -3.14
CA ASN A 17 -11.83 14.71 -2.06
C ASN A 17 -12.94 15.74 -1.81
N ALA A 18 -12.61 17.03 -1.81
CA ALA A 18 -13.59 18.10 -1.67
C ALA A 18 -14.57 18.14 -2.86
N LEU A 19 -14.04 18.03 -4.09
CA LEU A 19 -14.87 18.00 -5.30
C LEU A 19 -15.80 16.77 -5.33
N ALA A 20 -15.31 15.60 -4.92
CA ALA A 20 -16.13 14.40 -4.81
C ALA A 20 -17.28 14.59 -3.82
N ARG A 21 -17.02 15.21 -2.66
CA ARG A 21 -18.07 15.53 -1.67
C ARG A 21 -19.07 16.55 -2.19
N VAL A 22 -18.65 17.56 -2.95
CA VAL A 22 -19.58 18.50 -3.60
C VAL A 22 -20.45 17.77 -4.62
N ARG A 23 -19.88 16.84 -5.40
CA ARG A 23 -20.59 16.10 -6.44
C ARG A 23 -21.59 15.10 -5.86
N ASP A 24 -21.16 14.32 -4.87
CA ASP A 24 -21.86 13.14 -4.37
C ASP A 24 -22.56 13.38 -3.03
N GLY A 25 -22.44 14.58 -2.46
CA GLY A 25 -23.09 14.98 -1.22
C GLY A 25 -24.61 15.04 -1.35
N GLU A 26 -25.31 14.43 -0.40
CA GLU A 26 -26.77 14.46 -0.30
C GLU A 26 -27.27 15.83 0.18
N GLY A 27 -28.55 16.12 -0.05
CA GLY A 27 -29.20 17.34 0.46
C GLY A 27 -28.99 18.61 -0.37
N TYR A 28 -28.30 18.52 -1.50
CA TYR A 28 -28.10 19.64 -2.44
C TYR A 28 -28.82 19.43 -3.77
N THR A 29 -29.25 20.52 -4.39
CA THR A 29 -29.71 20.55 -5.77
C THR A 29 -28.54 20.53 -6.77
N VAL A 30 -28.82 20.29 -8.04
CA VAL A 30 -27.80 20.36 -9.11
C VAL A 30 -27.17 21.76 -9.19
N GLY A 31 -27.97 22.82 -9.00
CA GLY A 31 -27.50 24.20 -9.02
C GLY A 31 -26.55 24.49 -7.87
N GLU A 32 -26.93 24.11 -6.66
CA GLU A 32 -26.10 24.23 -5.45
C GLU A 32 -24.77 23.49 -5.58
N ARG A 33 -24.78 22.27 -6.15
CA ARG A 33 -23.54 21.54 -6.42
C ARG A 33 -22.64 22.25 -7.44
N ALA A 34 -23.22 22.78 -8.51
CA ALA A 34 -22.47 23.52 -9.51
C ALA A 34 -21.86 24.81 -8.93
N GLU A 35 -22.61 25.51 -8.09
CA GLU A 35 -22.16 26.70 -7.38
C GLU A 35 -21.01 26.39 -6.43
N ALA A 36 -21.16 25.39 -5.55
CA ALA A 36 -20.11 24.96 -4.64
C ALA A 36 -18.83 24.51 -5.38
N ALA A 37 -18.97 23.81 -6.51
CA ALA A 37 -17.84 23.39 -7.34
C ALA A 37 -17.13 24.59 -8.00
N LEU A 38 -17.89 25.59 -8.44
CA LEU A 38 -17.34 26.84 -8.99
C LEU A 38 -16.59 27.63 -7.91
N VAL A 39 -17.17 27.75 -6.71
CA VAL A 39 -16.51 28.41 -5.57
C VAL A 39 -15.20 27.72 -5.24
N LEU A 40 -15.16 26.39 -5.18
CA LEU A 40 -13.92 25.61 -4.97
C LEU A 40 -12.89 25.86 -6.06
N PHE A 41 -13.32 25.85 -7.33
CA PHE A 41 -12.44 26.11 -8.46
C PHE A 41 -11.83 27.51 -8.41
N VAL A 42 -12.65 28.54 -8.16
CA VAL A 42 -12.21 29.93 -8.09
C VAL A 42 -11.30 30.14 -6.87
N ALA A 43 -11.69 29.64 -5.70
CA ALA A 43 -10.88 29.77 -4.49
C ALA A 43 -9.51 29.08 -4.65
N ALA A 44 -9.45 27.90 -5.30
CA ALA A 44 -8.20 27.21 -5.60
C ALA A 44 -7.34 28.00 -6.60
N GLY A 45 -7.94 28.56 -7.65
CA GLY A 45 -7.22 29.37 -8.63
C GLY A 45 -6.67 30.68 -8.06
N CYS A 46 -7.42 31.34 -7.19
CA CYS A 46 -7.03 32.62 -6.59
C CYS A 46 -6.02 32.46 -5.45
N SER A 47 -6.13 31.40 -4.66
CA SER A 47 -5.25 31.20 -3.51
C SER A 47 -3.98 30.43 -3.85
N ALA A 48 -3.98 29.67 -4.97
CA ALA A 48 -2.98 28.65 -5.26
C ALA A 48 -2.70 27.74 -4.03
N ASN A 49 -3.73 27.53 -3.20
CA ASN A 49 -3.65 26.79 -1.95
C ASN A 49 -4.92 25.96 -1.73
N VAL A 50 -4.81 24.65 -1.82
CA VAL A 50 -5.94 23.72 -1.74
C VAL A 50 -6.62 23.79 -0.37
N GLY A 51 -5.84 23.85 0.71
CA GLY A 51 -6.38 23.95 2.07
C GLY A 51 -7.27 25.19 2.23
N ARG A 52 -6.76 26.36 1.88
CA ARG A 52 -7.51 27.62 1.93
C ARG A 52 -8.73 27.62 1.03
N ALA A 53 -8.63 26.99 -0.14
CA ALA A 53 -9.76 26.86 -1.06
C ALA A 53 -10.88 25.99 -0.45
N VAL A 54 -10.53 24.84 0.13
CA VAL A 54 -11.49 23.95 0.77
C VAL A 54 -12.12 24.59 2.01
N ASP A 55 -11.34 25.28 2.83
CA ASP A 55 -11.85 26.02 3.99
C ASP A 55 -12.85 27.10 3.56
N TYR A 56 -12.47 27.91 2.55
CA TYR A 56 -13.32 28.96 2.02
C TYR A 56 -14.63 28.40 1.45
N THR A 57 -14.55 27.34 0.63
CA THR A 57 -15.75 26.71 0.07
C THR A 57 -16.63 26.09 1.14
N THR A 58 -16.05 25.46 2.16
CA THR A 58 -16.82 24.88 3.27
C THR A 58 -17.56 25.97 4.04
N GLU A 59 -16.89 27.09 4.29
CA GLU A 59 -17.49 28.26 4.94
C GLU A 59 -18.59 28.90 4.09
N TYR A 60 -18.37 29.00 2.77
CA TYR A 60 -19.37 29.48 1.81
C TYR A 60 -20.63 28.63 1.85
N ILE A 61 -20.50 27.30 1.73
CA ILE A 61 -21.62 26.36 1.79
C ILE A 61 -22.37 26.48 3.11
N ARG A 62 -21.65 26.63 4.22
CA ARG A 62 -22.25 26.81 5.55
C ARG A 62 -23.08 28.08 5.64
N CYS A 63 -22.51 29.20 5.22
CA CYS A 63 -23.13 30.51 5.41
C CYS A 63 -24.24 30.81 4.40
N LEU A 64 -24.09 30.37 3.15
CA LEU A 64 -24.98 30.78 2.06
C LEU A 64 -25.93 29.69 1.60
N MET A 65 -25.57 28.42 1.82
CA MET A 65 -26.37 27.27 1.39
C MET A 65 -26.96 26.51 2.59
N GLY A 66 -26.71 26.98 3.82
CA GLY A 66 -27.27 26.42 5.07
C GLY A 66 -26.86 24.98 5.36
N GLY A 67 -25.87 24.44 4.63
CA GLY A 67 -25.51 23.04 4.68
C GLY A 67 -24.07 22.79 5.10
N ARG A 68 -23.65 21.53 5.07
CA ARG A 68 -22.25 21.11 5.26
C ARG A 68 -21.87 20.22 4.10
N LEU A 69 -20.58 20.22 3.73
CA LEU A 69 -20.02 19.19 2.85
C LEU A 69 -20.28 17.81 3.48
N GLY A 70 -21.35 17.16 3.01
CA GLY A 70 -21.78 15.87 3.51
C GLY A 70 -20.80 14.77 3.14
N THR A 71 -20.75 13.73 3.97
CA THR A 71 -20.08 12.49 3.59
C THR A 71 -20.99 11.77 2.58
N PRO A 72 -20.49 11.43 1.38
CA PRO A 72 -21.26 10.65 0.42
C PRO A 72 -21.63 9.29 1.02
N THR A 73 -22.84 8.82 0.72
CA THR A 73 -23.30 7.49 1.16
C THR A 73 -22.42 6.40 0.57
N SER A 74 -21.95 5.48 1.42
CA SER A 74 -21.12 4.36 0.98
C SER A 74 -21.96 3.38 0.17
N CYS A 75 -21.59 3.16 -1.08
CA CYS A 75 -22.12 2.06 -1.90
C CYS A 75 -21.07 0.94 -1.93
N PRO A 76 -21.37 -0.28 -1.44
CA PRO A 76 -20.45 -1.40 -1.58
C PRO A 76 -20.22 -1.67 -3.07
N VAL A 77 -18.97 -1.54 -3.51
CA VAL A 77 -18.57 -1.94 -4.85
C VAL A 77 -17.93 -3.32 -4.72
N SER A 78 -18.33 -4.28 -5.55
CA SER A 78 -17.61 -5.53 -5.68
C SER A 78 -16.21 -5.19 -6.19
N LEU A 79 -15.20 -5.36 -5.36
CA LEU A 79 -13.82 -5.22 -5.78
C LEU A 79 -13.46 -6.48 -6.58
N ASP A 80 -12.99 -6.28 -7.81
CA ASP A 80 -12.13 -7.25 -8.49
C ASP A 80 -10.70 -6.81 -8.14
N PRO A 81 -10.04 -7.43 -7.15
CA PRO A 81 -8.74 -7.00 -6.66
C PRO A 81 -7.68 -7.34 -7.70
N LYS A 82 -7.63 -6.59 -8.79
CA LYS A 82 -6.46 -6.63 -9.67
C LYS A 82 -5.31 -6.02 -8.89
N LYS A 83 -4.33 -6.86 -8.51
CA LYS A 83 -3.02 -6.43 -8.00
C LYS A 83 -2.38 -5.52 -9.04
N THR A 84 -2.72 -4.25 -8.97
CA THR A 84 -2.16 -3.22 -9.85
C THR A 84 -0.90 -2.78 -9.14
N GLN A 85 0.23 -3.31 -9.58
CA GLN A 85 1.52 -2.84 -9.13
C GLN A 85 1.59 -1.34 -9.45
N VAL A 86 1.69 -0.50 -8.42
CA VAL A 86 1.86 0.93 -8.64
C VAL A 86 3.26 1.10 -9.22
N ASP A 87 3.34 1.70 -10.41
CA ASP A 87 4.62 2.05 -11.03
C ASP A 87 5.23 3.23 -10.28
N LEU A 88 5.89 2.92 -9.17
CA LEU A 88 6.82 3.84 -8.53
C LEU A 88 8.16 3.74 -9.25
N VAL A 89 8.67 4.87 -9.73
CA VAL A 89 9.90 5.00 -10.54
C VAL A 89 11.18 4.77 -9.71
N LEU A 90 11.06 4.39 -8.44
CA LEU A 90 12.18 4.19 -7.51
C LEU A 90 12.61 2.72 -7.46
N PRO A 91 13.87 2.41 -7.06
CA PRO A 91 14.27 1.04 -6.81
C PRO A 91 13.37 0.44 -5.73
N ARG A 92 12.71 -0.67 -6.06
CA ARG A 92 11.73 -1.32 -5.20
C ARG A 92 12.46 -2.07 -4.09
N VAL A 93 12.11 -1.81 -2.84
CA VAL A 93 12.53 -2.64 -1.71
C VAL A 93 11.29 -3.30 -1.11
N LEU A 94 11.42 -4.57 -0.74
CA LEU A 94 10.36 -5.32 -0.08
C LEU A 94 10.73 -5.49 1.38
N GLY A 95 9.86 -5.02 2.27
CA GLY A 95 10.04 -5.12 3.72
C GLY A 95 9.24 -6.28 4.29
N PHE A 96 9.87 -7.07 5.16
CA PHE A 96 9.21 -8.08 5.98
C PHE A 96 9.02 -7.52 7.39
N VAL A 97 7.78 -7.31 7.81
CA VAL A 97 7.45 -6.81 9.16
C VAL A 97 6.90 -7.96 9.99
N ARG A 98 7.57 -8.31 11.09
CA ARG A 98 7.17 -9.43 11.93
C ARG A 98 5.92 -9.09 12.72
N ILE A 99 4.95 -10.01 12.73
CA ILE A 99 3.74 -9.93 13.54
C ILE A 99 3.79 -11.01 14.62
N VAL A 100 3.55 -10.63 15.87
CA VAL A 100 3.41 -11.54 17.00
C VAL A 100 2.13 -11.18 17.75
N ASP A 101 1.24 -12.16 17.93
CA ASP A 101 -0.06 -12.00 18.61
C ASP A 101 -0.90 -10.82 18.07
N GLY A 102 -0.82 -10.58 16.76
CA GLY A 102 -1.57 -9.52 16.06
C GLY A 102 -0.95 -8.13 16.16
N VAL A 103 0.27 -7.99 16.70
CA VAL A 103 0.98 -6.71 16.85
C VAL A 103 2.27 -6.73 16.03
N ILE A 104 2.64 -5.57 15.49
CA ILE A 104 3.95 -5.35 14.86
C ILE A 104 5.05 -5.51 15.91
N ALA A 105 5.93 -6.47 15.68
CA ALA A 105 6.98 -6.89 16.61
C ALA A 105 8.40 -6.55 16.13
N SER A 106 8.55 -6.08 14.89
CA SER A 106 9.85 -5.69 14.34
C SER A 106 9.73 -4.42 13.48
N GLU A 107 10.86 -3.76 13.25
CA GLU A 107 11.02 -2.90 12.09
C GLU A 107 11.02 -3.77 10.80
N PRO A 108 10.77 -3.18 9.62
CA PRO A 108 10.80 -3.95 8.38
C PRO A 108 12.23 -4.42 8.06
N TYR A 109 12.39 -5.71 7.80
CA TYR A 109 13.61 -6.26 7.21
C TYR A 109 13.55 -6.04 5.69
N TRP A 110 14.39 -5.13 5.18
CA TRP A 110 14.35 -4.71 3.78
C TRP A 110 15.18 -5.61 2.89
N VAL A 111 14.59 -6.06 1.79
CA VAL A 111 15.28 -6.77 0.71
C VAL A 111 15.25 -5.88 -0.53
N SER A 112 16.42 -5.61 -1.09
CA SER A 112 16.56 -4.76 -2.28
C SER A 112 16.37 -5.54 -3.57
N SER A 113 15.64 -4.97 -4.54
CA SER A 113 15.47 -5.56 -5.87
C SER A 113 16.80 -5.73 -6.63
N GLY A 114 17.85 -5.02 -6.21
CA GLY A 114 19.20 -5.14 -6.77
C GLY A 114 20.14 -6.10 -6.01
N SER A 115 19.66 -6.72 -4.93
CA SER A 115 20.43 -7.68 -4.13
C SER A 115 20.31 -9.11 -4.67
N ALA A 116 21.08 -10.05 -4.11
CA ALA A 116 20.93 -11.48 -4.38
C ALA A 116 19.68 -12.11 -3.71
N GLY A 117 18.87 -11.29 -3.04
CA GLY A 117 17.79 -11.72 -2.15
C GLY A 117 18.28 -11.95 -0.72
N ALA A 118 17.36 -12.48 0.10
CA ALA A 118 17.58 -12.82 1.50
C ALA A 118 17.08 -14.23 1.78
N GLU A 119 17.78 -14.94 2.65
CA GLU A 119 17.28 -16.16 3.25
C GLU A 119 16.56 -15.86 4.56
N ILE A 120 15.50 -16.62 4.85
CA ILE A 120 14.76 -16.55 6.11
C ILE A 120 14.91 -17.90 6.81
N GLY A 121 15.43 -17.88 8.03
CA GLY A 121 15.71 -19.12 8.74
C GLY A 121 16.36 -18.90 10.09
N ALA A 122 16.26 -19.89 10.97
CA ALA A 122 16.81 -19.79 12.32
C ALA A 122 18.35 -19.73 12.35
N LEU A 123 19.03 -20.18 11.29
CA LEU A 123 20.48 -20.20 11.15
C LEU A 123 20.94 -19.58 9.81
N ALA A 124 20.14 -18.67 9.23
CA ALA A 124 20.55 -17.90 8.07
C ALA A 124 21.70 -16.95 8.45
N THR A 125 22.66 -16.71 7.54
CA THR A 125 23.96 -16.07 7.89
C THR A 125 24.42 -14.97 6.94
N GLY A 126 23.72 -14.77 5.83
CA GLY A 126 23.91 -13.65 4.93
C GLY A 126 23.67 -12.32 5.65
N ALA A 127 24.32 -11.27 5.15
CA ALA A 127 24.21 -9.93 5.74
C ALA A 127 22.77 -9.36 5.70
N GLU A 128 22.01 -9.77 4.68
CA GLU A 128 20.62 -9.34 4.44
C GLU A 128 19.61 -10.41 4.88
N ASP A 129 20.06 -11.51 5.50
CA ASP A 129 19.20 -12.63 5.89
C ASP A 129 18.35 -12.28 7.12
N ILE A 130 17.16 -12.87 7.18
CA ILE A 130 16.18 -12.63 8.23
C ILE A 130 16.21 -13.79 9.23
N THR A 131 16.72 -13.52 10.43
CA THR A 131 16.83 -14.50 11.53
C THR A 131 15.86 -14.27 12.68
N ASP A 132 15.04 -13.21 12.62
CA ASP A 132 13.97 -12.93 13.59
C ASP A 132 12.77 -13.86 13.37
N VAL A 133 12.93 -15.10 13.79
CA VAL A 133 11.96 -16.19 13.60
C VAL A 133 11.77 -16.98 14.88
N ALA A 134 10.62 -17.64 15.01
CA ALA A 134 10.37 -18.53 16.13
C ALA A 134 11.10 -19.88 15.96
N GLY A 135 11.33 -20.61 17.07
CA GLY A 135 12.11 -21.85 17.08
C GLY A 135 11.52 -23.06 16.32
N ASP A 136 10.33 -22.94 15.73
CA ASP A 136 9.74 -23.94 14.82
C ASP A 136 10.05 -23.63 13.33
N VAL A 137 10.86 -22.60 13.07
CA VAL A 137 11.38 -22.30 11.74
C VAL A 137 12.70 -23.05 11.55
N SER A 138 12.79 -23.84 10.47
CA SER A 138 14.02 -24.51 10.02
C SER A 138 15.23 -23.58 9.92
N ALA A 139 16.43 -24.17 10.00
CA ALA A 139 17.72 -23.47 9.89
C ALA A 139 17.81 -22.57 8.65
N HIS A 140 17.47 -23.15 7.50
CA HIS A 140 17.33 -22.49 6.20
C HIS A 140 15.90 -22.79 5.73
N HIS A 141 14.96 -21.86 5.89
CA HIS A 141 13.53 -22.17 5.77
C HIS A 141 12.93 -21.74 4.43
N ALA A 142 13.19 -20.49 4.05
CA ALA A 142 12.66 -19.89 2.85
C ALA A 142 13.67 -18.93 2.24
N ARG A 143 13.52 -18.61 0.96
CA ARG A 143 14.33 -17.59 0.28
C ARG A 143 13.45 -16.63 -0.47
N VAL A 144 13.75 -15.34 -0.36
CA VAL A 144 13.12 -14.27 -1.12
C VAL A 144 14.13 -13.62 -2.06
N TRP A 145 13.73 -13.32 -3.29
CA TRP A 145 14.55 -12.58 -4.24
C TRP A 145 13.68 -11.83 -5.24
N TYR A 146 14.30 -10.93 -5.99
CA TYR A 146 13.65 -10.21 -7.08
C TYR A 146 14.12 -10.76 -8.44
N GLU A 147 13.18 -11.05 -9.32
CA GLU A 147 13.47 -11.41 -10.71
C GLU A 147 13.19 -10.21 -11.60
N ALA A 148 14.24 -9.63 -12.17
CA ALA A 148 14.13 -8.57 -13.15
C ALA A 148 13.47 -9.08 -14.44
N ALA A 149 12.58 -8.27 -15.02
CA ALA A 149 12.00 -8.52 -16.34
C ALA A 149 12.75 -7.73 -17.41
N ASP A 150 12.90 -8.29 -18.61
CA ASP A 150 13.53 -7.62 -19.76
C ASP A 150 12.74 -6.37 -20.21
N ALA A 151 11.42 -6.38 -20.00
CA ALA A 151 10.53 -5.26 -20.24
C ALA A 151 9.43 -5.23 -19.16
N GLY A 152 9.25 -4.07 -18.51
CA GLY A 152 8.27 -3.88 -17.45
C GLY A 152 8.85 -4.01 -16.04
N ALA A 153 7.97 -4.07 -15.03
CA ALA A 153 8.37 -4.33 -13.66
C ALA A 153 8.71 -5.82 -13.49
N GLY A 154 9.75 -6.09 -12.69
CA GLY A 154 10.08 -7.44 -12.25
C GLY A 154 9.16 -7.92 -11.14
N ARG A 155 9.40 -9.15 -10.69
CA ARG A 155 8.56 -9.86 -9.70
C ARG A 155 9.34 -10.25 -8.47
N TRP A 156 8.68 -10.18 -7.32
CA TRP A 156 9.22 -10.71 -6.07
C TRP A 156 8.85 -12.18 -5.94
N MET A 157 9.84 -13.00 -5.64
CA MET A 157 9.70 -14.46 -5.56
C MET A 157 10.00 -14.92 -4.15
N LEU A 158 9.26 -15.92 -3.68
CA LEU A 158 9.49 -16.61 -2.42
C LEU A 158 9.47 -18.12 -2.66
N SER A 159 10.49 -18.83 -2.16
CA SER A 159 10.52 -20.29 -2.15
C SER A 159 10.62 -20.88 -0.76
N ASP A 160 10.06 -22.08 -0.59
CA ASP A 160 10.31 -22.93 0.58
C ASP A 160 11.56 -23.78 0.32
N LEU A 161 12.56 -23.75 1.21
CA LEU A 161 13.84 -24.46 1.05
C LEU A 161 13.79 -25.88 1.63
N GLY A 162 12.67 -26.58 1.44
CA GLY A 162 12.46 -27.93 1.96
C GLY A 162 12.14 -27.97 3.45
N SER A 163 11.56 -26.90 3.99
CA SER A 163 11.34 -26.69 5.42
C SER A 163 10.55 -27.81 6.09
N SER A 164 10.73 -27.97 7.40
CA SER A 164 10.05 -29.04 8.15
C SER A 164 8.57 -28.73 8.38
N ASN A 165 8.24 -27.46 8.61
CA ASN A 165 6.89 -27.03 9.02
C ASN A 165 6.13 -26.25 7.93
N GLY A 166 6.77 -26.02 6.78
CA GLY A 166 6.18 -25.43 5.58
C GLY A 166 6.08 -23.91 5.61
N THR A 167 6.11 -23.34 4.41
CA THR A 167 5.85 -21.93 4.12
C THR A 167 4.44 -21.75 3.56
N VAL A 168 3.73 -20.71 4.02
CA VAL A 168 2.38 -20.36 3.54
C VAL A 168 2.32 -18.88 3.20
N VAL A 169 1.74 -18.53 2.06
CA VAL A 169 1.42 -17.17 1.66
C VAL A 169 -0.08 -16.96 1.76
N VAL A 170 -0.51 -15.86 2.37
CA VAL A 170 -1.90 -15.41 2.37
C VAL A 170 -1.96 -14.10 1.62
N ASP A 171 -2.76 -14.07 0.58
CA ASP A 171 -2.94 -12.87 -0.23
C ASP A 171 -3.67 -11.77 0.57
N GLY A 172 -3.24 -10.52 0.38
CA GLY A 172 -3.91 -9.35 0.96
C GLY A 172 -5.34 -9.13 0.43
N ASP A 173 -5.74 -9.80 -0.65
CA ASP A 173 -7.09 -9.74 -1.21
C ASP A 173 -8.12 -10.66 -0.51
N GLY A 174 -7.69 -11.46 0.47
CA GLY A 174 -8.56 -12.39 1.20
C GLY A 174 -8.71 -13.77 0.53
N SER A 175 -7.88 -14.09 -0.47
CA SER A 175 -7.80 -15.43 -1.05
C SER A 175 -7.40 -16.49 -0.01
N ALA A 176 -7.74 -17.74 -0.33
CA ALA A 176 -7.37 -18.87 0.52
C ALA A 176 -5.83 -18.97 0.68
N PRO A 177 -5.32 -19.30 1.87
CA PRO A 177 -3.89 -19.48 2.08
C PRO A 177 -3.26 -20.49 1.12
N LEU A 178 -2.17 -20.11 0.46
CA LEU A 178 -1.38 -20.95 -0.44
C LEU A 178 -0.19 -21.53 0.32
N ARG A 179 -0.14 -22.84 0.49
CA ARG A 179 1.07 -23.53 0.98
C ARG A 179 2.02 -23.76 -0.20
N ILE A 180 3.23 -23.22 -0.10
CA ILE A 180 4.28 -23.41 -1.10
C ILE A 180 4.77 -24.86 -1.00
N ALA A 181 4.86 -25.55 -2.14
CA ALA A 181 5.51 -26.86 -2.18
C ALA A 181 7.02 -26.72 -1.96
N LYS A 182 7.65 -27.76 -1.41
CA LYS A 182 9.09 -27.74 -1.14
C LYS A 182 9.87 -27.50 -2.43
N ASP A 183 10.86 -26.62 -2.35
CA ASP A 183 11.74 -26.21 -3.45
C ASP A 183 11.02 -25.53 -4.63
N GLU A 184 9.73 -25.22 -4.49
CA GLU A 184 8.99 -24.41 -5.44
C GLU A 184 9.00 -22.93 -5.04
N ALA A 185 8.85 -22.07 -6.05
CA ALA A 185 8.80 -20.62 -5.89
C ALA A 185 7.43 -20.10 -6.33
N VAL A 186 6.91 -19.12 -5.59
CA VAL A 186 5.69 -18.39 -5.94
C VAL A 186 5.97 -16.90 -5.96
N GLU A 187 5.19 -16.17 -6.74
CA GLU A 187 5.24 -14.72 -6.74
C GLU A 187 4.54 -14.17 -5.49
N ILE A 188 5.14 -13.17 -4.86
CA ILE A 188 4.63 -12.48 -3.67
C ILE A 188 4.57 -10.96 -3.91
N HIS A 189 3.70 -10.29 -3.19
CA HIS A 189 3.40 -8.87 -3.38
C HIS A 189 3.39 -8.13 -2.04
N PRO A 190 3.68 -6.82 -2.04
CA PRO A 190 3.34 -5.97 -0.92
C PRO A 190 1.86 -6.11 -0.56
N GLY A 191 1.56 -6.27 0.73
CA GLY A 191 0.24 -6.56 1.26
C GLY A 191 -0.03 -8.05 1.56
N ASP A 192 0.77 -8.97 1.02
CA ASP A 192 0.65 -10.40 1.36
C ASP A 192 1.19 -10.68 2.78
N GLU A 193 0.72 -11.76 3.40
CA GLU A 193 1.29 -12.33 4.63
C GLU A 193 2.11 -13.60 4.30
N VAL A 194 3.27 -13.73 4.91
CA VAL A 194 4.12 -14.94 4.83
C VAL A 194 4.20 -15.59 6.20
N ARG A 195 3.80 -16.86 6.28
CA ARG A 195 3.80 -17.66 7.52
C ARG A 195 4.81 -18.80 7.41
N LEU A 196 5.74 -18.84 8.34
CA LEU A 196 6.79 -19.87 8.43
C LEU A 196 6.56 -20.73 9.66
N GLY A 197 6.31 -22.02 9.45
CA GLY A 197 5.83 -22.89 10.51
C GLY A 197 4.51 -22.39 11.11
N SER A 198 4.38 -22.47 12.43
CA SER A 198 3.14 -22.17 13.15
C SER A 198 3.17 -20.84 13.91
N ARG A 199 4.35 -20.25 14.15
CA ARG A 199 4.52 -19.10 15.05
C ARG A 199 5.25 -17.90 14.45
N THR A 200 5.68 -17.97 13.19
CA THR A 200 6.33 -16.84 12.53
C THR A 200 5.42 -16.34 11.42
N THR A 201 5.06 -15.07 11.48
CA THR A 201 4.27 -14.38 10.46
C THR A 201 4.92 -13.05 10.14
N PHE A 202 5.05 -12.77 8.85
CA PHE A 202 5.49 -11.49 8.31
C PHE A 202 4.39 -10.89 7.45
N VAL A 203 4.20 -9.58 7.54
CA VAL A 203 3.44 -8.80 6.55
C VAL A 203 4.43 -8.14 5.60
N LEU A 204 4.14 -8.21 4.30
CA LEU A 204 4.99 -7.63 3.27
C LEU A 204 4.61 -6.18 2.99
N VAL A 205 5.59 -5.29 2.94
CA VAL A 205 5.39 -3.87 2.66
C VAL A 205 6.33 -3.38 1.57
N GLU A 206 5.89 -2.41 0.77
CA GLU A 206 6.75 -1.75 -0.21
C GLU A 206 7.42 -0.53 0.44
N GLY A 207 8.71 -0.34 0.18
CA GLY A 207 9.48 0.82 0.63
C GLY A 207 10.25 1.49 -0.50
N ALA A 208 10.95 2.57 -0.17
CA ALA A 208 11.89 3.22 -1.06
C ALA A 208 13.33 2.76 -0.78
N ALA A 209 14.17 2.76 -1.82
CA ALA A 209 15.56 2.30 -1.77
C ALA A 209 16.43 2.88 -0.63
N GLU A 210 16.13 4.08 -0.14
CA GLU A 210 16.86 4.72 0.96
C GLU A 210 16.71 4.00 2.30
N MET A 211 15.73 3.09 2.42
CA MET A 211 15.38 2.39 3.66
C MET A 211 16.18 1.09 3.89
N ALA A 212 16.88 0.56 2.88
CA ALA A 212 17.63 -0.71 2.98
C ALA A 212 19.07 -0.53 3.51
N ARG A 213 19.25 0.20 4.61
CA ARG A 213 20.58 0.49 5.20
C ARG A 213 20.84 -0.21 6.50
#